data_AF-A0A925IXS6-F1
#
_entry.id   AF-A0A925IXS6-F1
#
_cell.length_a   1.000
_cell.length_b   1.000
_cell.length_c   1.000
_cell.angle_alpha   90.00
_cell.angle_beta   90.00
_cell.angle_gamma   90.00
#
_symmetry.space_group_name_H-M   'P 1'
#
loop_
_entity.id
_entity.type
_entity.pdbx_description
1 polymer ?
#
loop_
_entity_poly.entity_id
_entity_poly.type
_entity_poly.pdbx_seq_one_letter_code
_entity_poly.pdbx_strand_id
1 'polypeptide(L)'
;MYFIKRGGSIFLSIFLFFQSSILFAQQPQPAIIFSNGPFIAGNITNQPIFSKQQFQSSVFGKQYFVLLQFAELPSQAVQQNLKKAGVELHTYLPGKAYLATIKNDFNFGLTRVFNISSINSVPSFYKIDPELVNYTPADNKENQKKIAVSFYPTLDRMIVLKQLQDAGATLTPTKYDNDHIIFIQAGKSVIDAIAAMPFISGIHLQSLTDKPLNYNNIAAQGISGLNALNGKNLNGKGVTIGIGDNADISTHIDFAGRLINRNPWRPADHGTHVAGTAAGAGIINIKNHGMAPRATLINQFFSDIITNTPAYITDNNMVLTNNSYYSVESGCPGEGEYDVLSNYIDNQLSEYTRLLHVVAAGNDGANTCSPYPGSYATVKSGWQSAKNVLTVGAINTEDYSIASFSSRGPVKDGRIKPEITAGGWAINSTTTNNAYGLNWGTSMSTPAVTGALALMYERFRQIHGGANPPGSL
;
A
#
# COMPACT_ATOMS: atom_id res chain seq x y z
N MET A 1 -69.48 -26.62 -49.93
CA MET A 1 -68.30 -27.50 -49.91
C MET A 1 -67.36 -26.98 -50.99
N TYR A 2 -66.14 -26.52 -50.64
CA TYR A 2 -65.20 -25.75 -51.48
C TYR A 2 -65.73 -24.35 -51.92
N PHE A 3 -65.01 -23.24 -51.67
CA PHE A 3 -63.84 -22.64 -52.39
C PHE A 3 -64.19 -22.21 -53.83
N ILE A 4 -63.76 -21.06 -54.37
CA ILE A 4 -62.57 -20.23 -54.13
C ILE A 4 -62.92 -18.73 -53.93
N LYS A 5 -62.05 -17.94 -53.26
CA LYS A 5 -62.20 -16.49 -53.00
C LYS A 5 -61.26 -15.64 -53.86
N ARG A 6 -61.72 -14.47 -54.32
CA ARG A 6 -60.92 -13.47 -55.10
C ARG A 6 -60.06 -12.56 -54.20
N GLY A 7 -59.06 -11.94 -54.82
CA GLY A 7 -58.64 -10.55 -54.53
C GLY A 7 -57.31 -10.41 -53.80
N GLY A 8 -56.33 -9.77 -54.45
CA GLY A 8 -55.10 -9.32 -53.80
C GLY A 8 -55.27 -7.97 -53.10
N SER A 9 -54.43 -7.68 -52.12
CA SER A 9 -54.39 -6.41 -51.40
C SER A 9 -53.01 -5.76 -51.54
N ILE A 10 -52.99 -4.46 -51.85
CA ILE A 10 -51.76 -3.67 -51.95
C ILE A 10 -51.38 -3.23 -50.53
N PHE A 11 -50.16 -3.56 -50.08
CA PHE A 11 -49.61 -3.04 -48.82
C PHE A 11 -48.86 -1.73 -49.06
N LEU A 12 -49.24 -0.70 -48.31
CA LEU A 12 -48.59 0.62 -48.32
C LEU A 12 -47.67 0.73 -47.09
N SER A 13 -46.36 0.66 -47.28
CA SER A 13 -45.38 0.73 -46.18
C SER A 13 -45.08 2.18 -45.78
N ILE A 14 -45.57 2.59 -44.61
CA ILE A 14 -45.25 3.90 -44.02
C ILE A 14 -43.92 3.81 -43.26
N PHE A 15 -42.90 4.54 -43.71
CA PHE A 15 -41.62 4.67 -42.99
C PHE A 15 -41.69 5.79 -41.94
N LEU A 16 -41.65 5.43 -40.66
CA LEU A 16 -41.53 6.37 -39.54
C LEU A 16 -40.06 6.65 -39.24
N PHE A 17 -39.58 7.85 -39.59
CA PHE A 17 -38.26 8.34 -39.19
C PHE A 17 -38.28 8.76 -37.71
N PHE A 18 -37.80 7.89 -36.83
CA PHE A 18 -37.43 8.28 -35.47
C PHE A 18 -36.13 9.10 -35.50
N GLN A 19 -36.22 10.41 -35.29
CA GLN A 19 -35.05 11.22 -34.91
C GLN A 19 -34.72 10.94 -33.44
N SER A 20 -33.72 10.09 -33.22
CA SER A 20 -33.14 9.86 -31.89
C SER A 20 -32.24 11.03 -31.49
N SER A 21 -32.81 12.00 -30.77
CA SER A 21 -32.05 13.06 -30.11
C SER A 21 -31.02 12.46 -29.15
N ILE A 22 -29.74 12.49 -29.52
CA ILE A 22 -28.65 12.02 -28.65
C ILE A 22 -28.47 13.03 -27.51
N LEU A 23 -29.22 12.81 -26.44
CA LEU A 23 -28.95 13.44 -25.15
C LEU A 23 -27.61 12.91 -24.64
N PHE A 24 -26.58 13.74 -24.73
CA PHE A 24 -25.30 13.53 -24.05
C PHE A 24 -25.51 13.62 -22.54
N ALA A 25 -25.92 12.51 -21.92
CA ALA A 25 -25.85 12.34 -20.48
C ALA A 25 -24.37 12.49 -20.07
N GLN A 26 -24.06 13.53 -19.30
CA GLN A 26 -22.75 13.64 -18.66
C GLN A 26 -22.56 12.41 -17.78
N GLN A 27 -21.47 11.68 -17.95
CA GLN A 27 -21.06 10.71 -16.93
C GLN A 27 -20.81 11.49 -15.63
N PRO A 28 -21.46 11.13 -14.51
CA PRO A 28 -21.20 11.80 -13.24
C PRO A 28 -19.72 11.60 -12.89
N GLN A 29 -19.06 12.67 -12.44
CA GLN A 29 -17.68 12.57 -11.97
C GLN A 29 -17.62 11.56 -10.81
N PRO A 30 -16.66 10.62 -10.80
CA PRO A 30 -16.56 9.63 -9.75
C PRO A 30 -16.35 10.29 -8.39
N ALA A 31 -17.03 9.78 -7.36
CA ALA A 31 -16.86 10.27 -6.00
C ALA A 31 -15.41 10.06 -5.51
N ILE A 32 -14.93 10.99 -4.68
CA ILE A 32 -13.61 10.92 -4.07
C ILE A 32 -13.78 10.20 -2.73
N ILE A 33 -13.08 9.08 -2.53
CA ILE A 33 -13.30 8.22 -1.36
C ILE A 33 -12.32 8.57 -0.24
N PHE A 34 -12.86 8.87 0.94
CA PHE A 34 -12.13 9.08 2.20
C PHE A 34 -12.55 8.00 3.22
N SER A 35 -11.83 7.90 4.34
CA SER A 35 -12.16 6.99 5.46
C SER A 35 -13.56 7.26 6.05
N ASN A 36 -13.99 8.53 6.08
CA ASN A 36 -15.36 8.96 6.46
C ASN A 36 -16.38 8.92 5.29
N GLY A 37 -16.11 8.14 4.25
CA GLY A 37 -17.02 7.90 3.13
C GLY A 37 -16.79 8.82 1.91
N PRO A 38 -17.74 8.84 0.96
CA PRO A 38 -17.58 9.58 -0.29
C PRO A 38 -17.69 11.11 -0.08
N PHE A 39 -16.81 11.83 -0.75
CA PHE A 39 -16.92 13.26 -1.01
C PHE A 39 -17.38 13.48 -2.45
N ILE A 40 -18.41 14.31 -2.63
CA ILE A 40 -18.93 14.73 -3.94
C ILE A 40 -18.59 16.22 -4.10
N ALA A 41 -17.86 16.56 -5.17
CA ALA A 41 -17.43 17.93 -5.42
C ALA A 41 -18.62 18.86 -5.70
N GLY A 42 -18.57 20.06 -5.11
CA GLY A 42 -19.52 21.13 -5.41
C GLY A 42 -19.28 21.77 -6.78
N ASN A 43 -20.26 22.52 -7.27
CA ASN A 43 -20.18 23.30 -8.52
C ASN A 43 -19.86 22.48 -9.80
N ILE A 44 -20.52 21.32 -9.98
CA ILE A 44 -20.56 20.64 -11.29
C ILE A 44 -21.43 21.45 -12.27
N THR A 45 -20.85 22.48 -12.87
CA THR A 45 -21.32 23.06 -14.14
C THR A 45 -20.29 22.77 -15.23
N ASN A 46 -20.67 22.82 -16.50
CA ASN A 46 -19.71 22.65 -17.60
C ASN A 46 -18.68 23.80 -17.72
N GLN A 47 -18.77 24.84 -16.89
CA GLN A 47 -17.95 26.05 -16.99
C GLN A 47 -17.67 26.66 -15.59
N PRO A 48 -16.95 25.96 -14.68
CA PRO A 48 -16.68 26.49 -13.35
C PRO A 48 -15.77 27.72 -13.43
N ILE A 49 -16.30 28.88 -13.02
CA ILE A 49 -15.51 30.10 -12.80
C ILE A 49 -15.03 30.09 -11.36
N PHE A 50 -13.79 29.65 -11.16
CA PHE A 50 -13.15 29.62 -9.85
C PHE A 50 -12.76 31.03 -9.39
N SER A 51 -13.17 31.42 -8.18
CA SER A 51 -12.83 32.71 -7.59
C SER A 51 -12.01 32.54 -6.30
N LYS A 52 -11.11 33.49 -6.03
CA LYS A 52 -10.24 33.46 -4.84
C LYS A 52 -10.99 33.51 -3.50
N GLN A 53 -12.29 33.85 -3.52
CA GLN A 53 -13.17 33.89 -2.35
C GLN A 53 -13.71 32.50 -1.97
N GLN A 54 -13.89 31.60 -2.95
CA GLN A 54 -14.41 30.24 -2.72
C GLN A 54 -13.46 29.36 -1.88
N PHE A 55 -12.19 29.76 -1.76
CA PHE A 55 -11.11 28.95 -1.18
C PHE A 55 -10.37 29.66 -0.04
N GLN A 56 -10.96 30.68 0.60
CA GLN A 56 -10.28 31.36 1.72
C GLN A 56 -10.02 30.44 2.92
N SER A 57 -10.91 29.47 3.17
CA SER A 57 -10.75 28.39 4.16
C SER A 57 -9.58 27.43 3.87
N SER A 58 -8.94 27.51 2.70
CA SER A 58 -7.77 26.71 2.36
C SER A 58 -6.48 27.53 2.15
N VAL A 59 -6.46 28.83 2.47
CA VAL A 59 -5.25 29.67 2.36
C VAL A 59 -4.36 29.54 3.59
N PHE A 60 -3.09 29.21 3.39
CA PHE A 60 -2.04 29.47 4.40
C PHE A 60 -0.78 30.04 3.74
N GLY A 61 -0.24 31.12 4.30
CA GLY A 61 0.87 31.87 3.72
C GLY A 61 0.55 32.38 2.30
N LYS A 62 1.24 31.84 1.29
CA LYS A 62 1.06 32.18 -0.14
C LYS A 62 0.48 31.03 -0.97
N GLN A 63 -0.11 30.00 -0.33
CA GLN A 63 -0.63 28.80 -1.00
C GLN A 63 -2.08 28.49 -0.59
N TYR A 64 -2.84 27.93 -1.53
CA TYR A 64 -4.10 27.22 -1.29
C TYR A 64 -3.81 25.73 -1.14
N PHE A 65 -4.43 25.07 -0.15
CA PHE A 65 -4.29 23.64 0.14
C PHE A 65 -5.60 22.91 -0.21
N VAL A 66 -5.62 22.24 -1.36
CA VAL A 66 -6.87 21.92 -2.07
C VAL A 66 -6.92 20.48 -2.57
N LEU A 67 -8.15 20.01 -2.77
CA LEU A 67 -8.49 18.77 -3.46
C LEU A 67 -8.80 19.12 -4.92
N LEU A 68 -7.91 18.72 -5.83
CA LEU A 68 -8.08 18.88 -7.27
C LEU A 68 -8.62 17.58 -7.87
N GLN A 69 -9.64 17.70 -8.70
CA GLN A 69 -10.15 16.60 -9.51
C GLN A 69 -9.92 16.91 -11.00
N PHE A 70 -9.67 15.88 -11.79
CA PHE A 70 -9.47 16.00 -13.23
C PHE A 70 -10.49 15.19 -14.02
N ALA A 71 -10.87 15.69 -15.21
CA ALA A 71 -11.72 14.93 -16.13
C ALA A 71 -11.01 13.66 -16.63
N GLU A 72 -9.70 13.72 -16.82
CA GLU A 72 -8.78 12.62 -17.15
C GLU A 72 -7.47 12.80 -16.38
N LEU A 73 -6.79 11.70 -16.02
CA LEU A 73 -5.56 11.81 -15.23
C LEU A 73 -4.46 12.59 -15.99
N PRO A 74 -3.83 13.61 -15.39
CA PRO A 74 -2.81 14.40 -16.07
C PRO A 74 -1.57 13.54 -16.32
N SER A 75 -1.11 13.47 -17.57
CA SER A 75 0.16 12.82 -17.92
C SER A 75 1.36 13.56 -17.30
N GLN A 76 2.53 12.93 -17.20
CA GLN A 76 3.73 13.55 -16.62
C GLN A 76 4.06 14.93 -17.23
N ALA A 77 3.86 15.11 -18.54
CA ALA A 77 4.05 16.40 -19.20
C ALA A 77 3.04 17.47 -18.74
N VAL A 78 1.77 17.08 -18.51
CA VAL A 78 0.74 17.96 -17.94
C VAL A 78 1.07 18.30 -16.48
N GLN A 79 1.52 17.32 -15.68
CA GLN A 79 1.94 17.53 -14.28
C GLN A 79 3.14 18.49 -14.17
N GLN A 80 4.15 18.35 -15.04
CA GLN A 80 5.27 19.30 -15.11
C GLN A 80 4.81 20.71 -15.50
N ASN A 81 3.84 20.85 -16.40
CA ASN A 81 3.33 22.15 -16.83
C ASN A 81 2.39 22.79 -15.78
N LEU A 82 1.64 21.98 -15.04
CA LEU A 82 0.93 22.40 -13.81
C LEU A 82 1.94 22.97 -12.79
N LYS A 83 3.02 22.24 -12.49
CA LYS A 83 4.04 22.69 -11.52
C LYS A 83 4.72 23.99 -11.94
N LYS A 84 5.02 24.16 -13.24
CA LYS A 84 5.50 25.44 -13.81
C LYS A 84 4.48 26.57 -13.67
N ALA A 85 3.19 26.28 -13.86
CA ALA A 85 2.11 27.26 -13.70
C ALA A 85 1.77 27.59 -12.23
N GLY A 86 2.35 26.88 -11.25
CA GLY A 86 2.10 27.12 -9.83
C GLY A 86 1.06 26.20 -9.19
N VAL A 87 0.78 25.05 -9.78
CA VAL A 87 -0.07 23.97 -9.24
C VAL A 87 0.77 22.72 -9.04
N GLU A 88 0.92 22.25 -7.81
CA GLU A 88 1.71 21.06 -7.50
C GLU A 88 0.81 19.96 -6.93
N LEU A 89 0.91 18.75 -7.50
CA LEU A 89 0.11 17.58 -7.11
C LEU A 89 0.91 16.70 -6.16
N HIS A 90 0.27 16.25 -5.08
CA HIS A 90 0.85 15.39 -4.04
C HIS A 90 0.13 14.04 -4.03
N THR A 91 -0.59 13.70 -2.97
CA THR A 91 -1.24 12.40 -2.78
C THR A 91 -2.39 12.17 -3.78
N TYR A 92 -2.27 11.15 -4.62
CA TYR A 92 -3.39 10.65 -5.45
C TYR A 92 -4.47 9.96 -4.59
N LEU A 93 -5.73 10.30 -4.86
CA LEU A 93 -6.94 9.77 -4.24
C LEU A 93 -7.89 9.18 -5.32
N PRO A 94 -8.75 8.20 -4.96
CA PRO A 94 -9.77 7.67 -5.87
C PRO A 94 -10.65 8.77 -6.48
N GLY A 95 -11.20 8.49 -7.66
CA GLY A 95 -12.05 9.45 -8.38
C GLY A 95 -11.28 10.50 -9.20
N LYS A 96 -10.08 10.17 -9.71
CA LYS A 96 -9.22 11.08 -10.51
C LYS A 96 -8.79 12.34 -9.75
N ALA A 97 -8.54 12.22 -8.45
CA ALA A 97 -8.29 13.34 -7.57
C ALA A 97 -6.89 13.35 -6.95
N TYR A 98 -6.41 14.53 -6.57
CA TYR A 98 -5.14 14.74 -5.89
C TYR A 98 -5.32 15.74 -4.75
N LEU A 99 -4.67 15.49 -3.62
CA LEU A 99 -4.29 16.57 -2.71
C LEU A 99 -3.21 17.40 -3.42
N ALA A 100 -3.43 18.70 -3.56
CA ALA A 100 -2.60 19.60 -4.35
C ALA A 100 -2.45 20.99 -3.70
N THR A 101 -1.40 21.70 -4.07
CA THR A 101 -1.16 23.09 -3.65
C THR A 101 -1.14 24.04 -4.83
N ILE A 102 -1.87 25.15 -4.72
CA ILE A 102 -1.93 26.21 -5.74
C ILE A 102 -1.32 27.49 -5.16
N LYS A 103 -0.39 28.14 -5.87
CA LYS A 103 0.15 29.45 -5.47
C LYS A 103 -0.92 30.55 -5.53
N ASN A 104 -0.85 31.53 -4.63
CA ASN A 104 -1.86 32.59 -4.54
C ASN A 104 -1.91 33.56 -5.73
N ASP A 105 -0.92 33.52 -6.64
CA ASP A 105 -0.83 34.24 -7.91
C ASP A 105 -1.35 33.45 -9.12
N PHE A 106 -1.73 32.18 -8.95
CA PHE A 106 -2.21 31.31 -10.03
C PHE A 106 -3.36 31.92 -10.85
N ASN A 107 -3.24 31.83 -12.18
CA ASN A 107 -4.30 32.19 -13.11
C ASN A 107 -5.32 31.05 -13.25
N PHE A 108 -6.41 31.15 -12.49
CA PHE A 108 -7.51 30.18 -12.53
C PHE A 108 -8.17 30.00 -13.92
N GLY A 109 -7.96 30.92 -14.88
CA GLY A 109 -8.35 30.70 -16.28
C GLY A 109 -7.64 29.53 -16.96
N LEU A 110 -6.47 29.11 -16.46
CA LEU A 110 -5.70 27.97 -16.98
C LEU A 110 -6.29 26.60 -16.58
N THR A 111 -7.28 26.55 -15.69
CA THR A 111 -7.90 25.29 -15.22
C THR A 111 -8.42 24.42 -16.37
N ARG A 112 -8.98 25.04 -17.42
CA ARG A 112 -9.42 24.35 -18.65
C ARG A 112 -8.27 23.77 -19.47
N VAL A 113 -7.11 24.44 -19.48
CA VAL A 113 -5.91 24.00 -20.22
C VAL A 113 -5.30 22.72 -19.60
N PHE A 114 -5.58 22.49 -18.31
CA PHE A 114 -5.10 21.34 -17.55
C PHE A 114 -6.17 20.29 -17.24
N ASN A 115 -7.36 20.36 -17.87
CA ASN A 115 -8.49 19.44 -17.65
C ASN A 115 -8.94 19.29 -16.18
N ILE A 116 -8.75 20.33 -15.36
CA ILE A 116 -9.21 20.35 -13.96
C ILE A 116 -10.74 20.44 -13.95
N SER A 117 -11.40 19.42 -13.42
CA SER A 117 -12.87 19.32 -13.34
C SER A 117 -13.44 19.91 -12.06
N SER A 118 -12.71 19.86 -10.93
CA SER A 118 -13.08 20.57 -9.70
C SER A 118 -11.87 20.97 -8.86
N ILE A 119 -12.06 22.00 -8.03
CA ILE A 119 -11.14 22.46 -6.98
C ILE A 119 -11.99 22.64 -5.72
N ASN A 120 -11.60 22.03 -4.61
CA ASN A 120 -12.34 22.09 -3.34
C ASN A 120 -11.37 22.30 -2.17
N SER A 121 -11.79 22.98 -1.11
CA SER A 121 -11.15 22.86 0.21
C SER A 121 -11.52 21.51 0.83
N VAL A 122 -10.57 20.76 1.39
CA VAL A 122 -10.89 19.53 2.15
C VAL A 122 -11.58 19.92 3.47
N PRO A 123 -12.85 19.55 3.72
CA PRO A 123 -13.53 19.88 4.97
C PRO A 123 -12.90 19.10 6.14
N SER A 124 -12.85 19.69 7.34
CA SER A 124 -12.22 19.09 8.53
C SER A 124 -12.70 17.68 8.84
N PHE A 125 -13.99 17.40 8.63
CA PHE A 125 -14.58 16.06 8.77
C PHE A 125 -13.87 14.99 7.94
N TYR A 126 -13.44 15.29 6.72
CA TYR A 126 -12.76 14.32 5.84
C TYR A 126 -11.26 14.16 6.13
N LYS A 127 -10.71 14.92 7.10
CA LYS A 127 -9.32 14.78 7.56
C LYS A 127 -9.20 13.95 8.85
N ILE A 128 -10.27 13.80 9.62
CA ILE A 128 -10.24 13.14 10.93
C ILE A 128 -10.63 11.67 10.76
N ASP A 129 -9.77 10.75 11.18
CA ASP A 129 -10.07 9.31 11.26
C ASP A 129 -11.37 9.04 12.07
N PRO A 130 -12.29 8.20 11.57
CA PRO A 130 -13.54 7.88 12.26
C PRO A 130 -13.36 7.36 13.70
N GLU A 131 -12.24 6.70 14.04
CA GLU A 131 -11.99 6.28 15.43
C GLU A 131 -11.78 7.48 16.38
N LEU A 132 -11.22 8.59 15.89
CA LEU A 132 -11.01 9.82 16.67
C LEU A 132 -12.31 10.56 17.02
N VAL A 133 -13.45 10.20 16.42
CA VAL A 133 -14.75 10.83 16.71
C VAL A 133 -15.17 10.58 18.17
N ASN A 134 -14.91 9.37 18.68
CA ASN A 134 -15.27 8.93 20.04
C ASN A 134 -14.04 8.61 20.92
N TYR A 135 -12.81 8.88 20.45
CA TYR A 135 -11.58 8.53 21.16
C TYR A 135 -11.43 9.31 22.46
N THR A 136 -11.26 8.56 23.56
CA THR A 136 -10.75 9.07 24.84
C THR A 136 -9.35 8.50 25.07
N PRO A 137 -8.36 9.32 25.48
CA PRO A 137 -7.04 8.80 25.84
C PRO A 137 -7.14 7.87 27.05
N ALA A 138 -6.66 6.63 26.90
CA ALA A 138 -6.57 5.69 28.02
C ALA A 138 -5.43 6.07 28.98
N ASP A 139 -5.62 5.83 30.29
CA ASP A 139 -4.64 6.20 31.33
C ASP A 139 -3.31 5.42 31.28
N ASN A 140 -3.30 4.24 30.65
CA ASN A 140 -2.12 3.37 30.59
C ASN A 140 -1.28 3.62 29.33
N LYS A 141 -0.02 4.01 29.52
CA LYS A 141 0.87 4.53 28.49
C LYS A 141 1.45 3.48 27.55
N GLU A 142 1.59 2.22 27.97
CA GLU A 142 2.31 1.20 27.17
C GLU A 142 1.52 0.68 25.97
N ASN A 143 0.19 0.77 25.99
CA ASN A 143 -0.69 0.36 24.88
C ASN A 143 -1.46 1.54 24.26
N GLN A 144 -1.00 2.77 24.47
CA GLN A 144 -1.71 3.97 24.02
C GLN A 144 -1.52 4.19 22.52
N LYS A 145 -2.59 4.01 21.72
CA LYS A 145 -2.63 4.45 20.31
C LYS A 145 -2.22 5.93 20.24
N LYS A 146 -1.26 6.26 19.36
CA LYS A 146 -0.77 7.63 19.14
C LYS A 146 -1.55 8.31 18.03
N ILE A 147 -1.69 9.64 18.07
CA ILE A 147 -2.34 10.38 16.99
C ILE A 147 -1.25 10.82 16.01
N ALA A 148 -1.35 10.40 14.74
CA ALA A 148 -0.47 10.84 13.67
C ALA A 148 -1.14 11.96 12.86
N VAL A 149 -0.48 13.11 12.75
CA VAL A 149 -0.92 14.26 11.95
C VAL A 149 -0.08 14.34 10.69
N SER A 150 -0.73 14.16 9.54
CA SER A 150 -0.16 14.31 8.20
C SER A 150 -0.43 15.70 7.65
N PHE A 151 0.55 16.28 6.96
CA PHE A 151 0.40 17.57 6.29
C PHE A 151 0.92 17.56 4.84
N TYR A 152 0.72 18.66 4.12
CA TYR A 152 1.11 18.78 2.72
C TYR A 152 2.64 19.04 2.58
N PRO A 153 3.35 18.35 1.65
CA PRO A 153 4.82 18.43 1.53
C PRO A 153 5.45 19.81 1.30
N THR A 154 4.70 20.84 0.87
CA THR A 154 5.26 22.17 0.55
C THR A 154 5.41 23.10 1.75
N LEU A 155 5.27 22.59 2.98
CA LEU A 155 5.44 23.34 4.22
C LEU A 155 6.62 22.83 5.05
N ASP A 156 7.37 23.77 5.59
CA ASP A 156 8.43 23.50 6.56
C ASP A 156 7.83 22.90 7.84
N ARG A 157 8.37 21.74 8.24
CA ARG A 157 7.93 20.97 9.40
C ARG A 157 7.98 21.76 10.70
N MET A 158 8.92 22.69 10.86
CA MET A 158 9.02 23.55 12.04
C MET A 158 7.85 24.54 12.15
N ILE A 159 7.30 24.99 11.02
CA ILE A 159 6.08 25.81 11.00
C ILE A 159 4.90 24.97 11.49
N VAL A 160 4.76 23.74 10.99
CA VAL A 160 3.64 22.86 11.37
C VAL A 160 3.76 22.41 12.84
N LEU A 161 4.94 21.97 13.29
CA LEU A 161 5.22 21.65 14.69
C LEU A 161 4.76 22.77 15.63
N LYS A 162 5.14 24.02 15.32
CA LYS A 162 4.71 25.17 16.10
C LYS A 162 3.19 25.35 16.06
N GLN A 163 2.54 25.27 14.90
CA GLN A 163 1.08 25.43 14.81
C GLN A 163 0.30 24.35 15.59
N LEU A 164 0.80 23.11 15.64
CA LEU A 164 0.21 22.05 16.47
C LEU A 164 0.37 22.35 17.97
N GLN A 165 1.53 22.86 18.39
CA GLN A 165 1.78 23.29 19.78
C GLN A 165 0.94 24.52 20.17
N ASP A 166 0.85 25.53 19.29
CA ASP A 166 0.03 26.73 19.48
C ASP A 166 -1.47 26.37 19.60
N ALA A 167 -1.92 25.28 18.98
CA ALA A 167 -3.27 24.72 19.11
C ALA A 167 -3.48 23.84 20.36
N GLY A 168 -2.44 23.59 21.17
CA GLY A 168 -2.51 22.83 22.42
C GLY A 168 -2.18 21.33 22.31
N ALA A 169 -1.58 20.87 21.21
CA ALA A 169 -1.12 19.48 21.10
C ALA A 169 0.21 19.26 21.81
N THR A 170 0.33 18.12 22.50
CA THR A 170 1.63 17.64 23.02
C THR A 170 2.31 16.81 21.94
N LEU A 171 3.59 17.06 21.66
CA LEU A 171 4.36 16.26 20.69
C LEU A 171 4.77 14.91 21.32
N THR A 172 4.61 13.82 20.58
CA THR A 172 4.85 12.45 21.07
C THR A 172 5.90 11.75 20.21
N PRO A 173 7.19 11.74 20.61
CA PRO A 173 8.26 11.07 19.86
C PRO A 173 7.98 9.59 19.54
N THR A 174 8.47 9.12 18.40
CA THR A 174 8.41 7.72 17.95
C THR A 174 9.68 7.36 17.17
N LYS A 175 9.89 6.07 16.85
CA LYS A 175 10.97 5.63 15.94
C LYS A 175 10.69 5.93 14.46
N TYR A 176 9.45 6.32 14.13
CA TYR A 176 9.01 6.69 12.80
C TYR A 176 9.16 8.21 12.65
N ASP A 177 10.24 8.63 12.01
CA ASP A 177 10.48 10.03 11.68
C ASP A 177 10.23 10.27 10.18
N ASN A 178 9.57 11.38 9.84
CA ASN A 178 9.12 11.69 8.49
C ASN A 178 8.82 13.19 8.38
N ASP A 179 9.33 13.86 7.35
CA ASP A 179 9.24 15.32 7.23
C ASP A 179 7.84 15.89 7.06
N HIS A 180 6.83 15.06 6.82
CA HIS A 180 5.44 15.46 6.57
C HIS A 180 4.44 14.84 7.55
N ILE A 181 4.94 14.18 8.61
CA ILE A 181 4.13 13.53 9.65
C ILE A 181 4.66 13.88 11.04
N ILE A 182 3.75 14.22 11.95
CA ILE A 182 4.04 14.56 13.35
C ILE A 182 3.11 13.74 14.25
N PHE A 183 3.68 13.00 15.19
CA PHE A 183 2.91 12.27 16.20
C PHE A 183 2.64 13.17 17.42
N ILE A 184 1.39 13.15 17.91
CA ILE A 184 0.92 13.99 19.01
C ILE A 184 0.06 13.21 20.01
N GLN A 185 -0.19 13.85 21.16
CA GLN A 185 -1.32 13.58 22.05
C GLN A 185 -2.19 14.84 22.12
N ALA A 186 -3.50 14.68 21.93
CA ALA A 186 -4.46 15.79 21.89
C ALA A 186 -5.86 15.32 22.35
N GLY A 187 -6.66 16.26 22.87
CA GLY A 187 -8.09 16.06 23.12
C GLY A 187 -8.94 16.46 21.91
N LYS A 188 -10.22 16.04 21.88
CA LYS A 188 -11.11 16.22 20.71
C LYS A 188 -11.19 17.65 20.18
N SER A 189 -11.30 18.65 21.05
CA SER A 189 -11.32 20.07 20.67
C SER A 189 -10.03 20.55 19.98
N VAL A 190 -8.87 20.03 20.40
CA VAL A 190 -7.57 20.30 19.79
C VAL A 190 -7.47 19.60 18.42
N ILE A 191 -7.96 18.35 18.32
CA ILE A 191 -8.04 17.61 17.04
C ILE A 191 -8.91 18.37 16.02
N ASP A 192 -10.06 18.90 16.45
CA ASP A 192 -10.96 19.68 15.58
C ASP A 192 -10.32 21.00 15.13
N ALA A 193 -9.59 21.69 16.02
CA ALA A 193 -8.83 22.89 15.68
C ALA A 193 -7.69 22.61 14.69
N ILE A 194 -6.97 21.48 14.84
CA ILE A 194 -5.93 21.05 13.90
C ILE A 194 -6.54 20.68 12.54
N ALA A 195 -7.67 19.97 12.52
CA ALA A 195 -8.36 19.64 11.27
C ALA A 195 -8.89 20.86 10.51
N ALA A 196 -9.17 21.97 11.21
CA ALA A 196 -9.52 23.25 10.59
C ALA A 196 -8.33 23.93 9.87
N MET A 197 -7.08 23.58 10.19
CA MET A 197 -5.90 24.14 9.53
C MET A 197 -5.82 23.71 8.05
N PRO A 198 -5.63 24.65 7.10
CA PRO A 198 -5.60 24.34 5.66
C PRO A 198 -4.64 23.23 5.24
N PHE A 199 -3.44 23.25 5.81
CA PHE A 199 -2.30 22.43 5.42
C PHE A 199 -2.28 21.02 6.03
N ILE A 200 -3.23 20.67 6.89
CA ILE A 200 -3.38 19.31 7.41
C ILE A 200 -4.10 18.46 6.37
N SER A 201 -3.49 17.34 5.99
CA SER A 201 -4.02 16.38 5.00
C SER A 201 -4.76 15.22 5.66
N GLY A 202 -4.39 14.85 6.89
CA GLY A 202 -5.07 13.80 7.66
C GLY A 202 -4.64 13.78 9.14
N ILE A 203 -5.49 13.20 9.99
CA ILE A 203 -5.25 12.96 11.42
C ILE A 203 -5.76 11.54 11.72
N HIS A 204 -4.85 10.62 12.04
CA HIS A 204 -5.14 9.19 12.18
C HIS A 204 -4.76 8.65 13.56
N LEU A 205 -5.49 7.67 14.06
CA LEU A 205 -5.22 7.01 15.32
C LEU A 205 -4.43 5.70 15.09
N GLN A 206 -3.19 5.67 15.55
CA GLN A 206 -2.21 4.65 15.16
C GLN A 206 -1.80 3.75 16.32
N SER A 207 -1.99 2.44 16.13
CA SER A 207 -1.27 1.40 16.88
C SER A 207 0.11 1.23 16.25
N LEU A 208 1.15 0.94 17.05
CA LEU A 208 2.55 0.89 16.59
C LEU A 208 3.28 -0.39 17.05
N THR A 209 2.53 -1.47 17.26
CA THR A 209 3.01 -2.72 17.90
C THR A 209 2.94 -3.91 16.92
N ASP A 210 4.09 -4.42 16.50
CA ASP A 210 4.24 -5.45 15.45
C ASP A 210 3.81 -6.88 15.88
N LYS A 211 3.26 -7.71 14.95
CA LYS A 211 2.78 -9.10 15.23
C LYS A 211 3.08 -10.16 14.10
N PRO A 212 3.34 -11.46 14.43
CA PRO A 212 3.82 -12.56 13.52
C PRO A 212 2.79 -13.62 12.98
N LEU A 213 3.01 -14.31 11.82
CA LEU A 213 2.19 -15.34 11.08
C LEU A 213 3.05 -16.36 10.18
N ASN A 214 2.62 -17.57 9.67
CA ASN A 214 3.62 -18.59 9.14
C ASN A 214 3.28 -19.87 8.18
N TYR A 215 3.30 -19.98 6.81
CA TYR A 215 3.37 -21.32 6.05
C TYR A 215 3.61 -21.45 4.45
N ASN A 216 3.51 -22.69 3.86
CA ASN A 216 4.19 -23.42 2.69
C ASN A 216 4.50 -22.85 1.30
N ASN A 217 5.62 -23.27 0.67
CA ASN A 217 5.85 -23.09 -0.77
C ASN A 217 6.72 -24.11 -1.57
N ILE A 218 7.79 -24.72 -1.04
CA ILE A 218 8.94 -25.18 -1.87
C ILE A 218 8.55 -26.08 -3.07
N ALA A 219 7.76 -27.15 -2.83
CA ALA A 219 7.35 -28.08 -3.89
C ALA A 219 6.27 -27.51 -4.81
N ALA A 220 5.39 -26.65 -4.30
CA ALA A 220 4.26 -26.08 -5.04
C ALA A 220 4.67 -24.99 -6.04
N GLN A 221 5.78 -24.28 -5.79
CA GLN A 221 6.26 -23.19 -6.64
C GLN A 221 7.15 -23.62 -7.82
N GLY A 222 7.40 -24.92 -8.00
CA GLY A 222 8.17 -25.44 -9.15
C GLY A 222 9.65 -25.01 -9.24
N ILE A 223 10.17 -24.33 -8.21
CA ILE A 223 11.49 -23.66 -8.20
C ILE A 223 12.65 -24.61 -8.50
N SER A 224 12.52 -25.89 -8.16
CA SER A 224 13.50 -26.94 -8.51
C SER A 224 13.84 -26.98 -10.01
N GLY A 225 12.87 -26.67 -10.89
CA GLY A 225 13.09 -26.58 -12.34
C GLY A 225 13.93 -25.39 -12.79
N LEU A 226 13.97 -24.29 -12.02
CA LEU A 226 14.85 -23.15 -12.26
C LEU A 226 16.26 -23.38 -11.69
N ASN A 227 16.32 -24.02 -10.51
CA ASN A 227 17.56 -24.27 -9.78
C ASN A 227 18.39 -25.40 -10.39
N ALA A 228 17.77 -26.32 -11.14
CA ALA A 228 18.47 -27.39 -11.84
C ALA A 228 19.45 -26.85 -12.92
N LEU A 229 20.56 -27.57 -13.11
CA LEU A 229 21.64 -27.21 -14.05
C LEU A 229 21.17 -27.15 -15.51
N ASN A 230 20.26 -28.04 -15.91
CA ASN A 230 19.62 -28.08 -17.23
C ASN A 230 18.43 -27.09 -17.36
N GLY A 231 17.96 -26.53 -16.25
CA GLY A 231 16.95 -25.49 -16.19
C GLY A 231 17.55 -24.12 -16.49
N LYS A 232 17.95 -23.39 -15.45
CA LYS A 232 18.69 -22.12 -15.55
C LYS A 232 19.81 -21.97 -14.52
N ASN A 233 20.03 -22.96 -13.64
CA ASN A 233 20.99 -22.89 -12.51
C ASN A 233 20.83 -21.61 -11.66
N LEU A 234 19.59 -21.12 -11.49
CA LEU A 234 19.30 -19.96 -10.65
C LEU A 234 19.31 -20.37 -9.18
N ASN A 235 19.75 -19.50 -8.29
CA ASN A 235 19.79 -19.76 -6.84
C ASN A 235 19.84 -18.46 -6.00
N GLY A 236 19.68 -17.29 -6.62
CA GLY A 236 19.75 -15.98 -5.98
C GLY A 236 21.18 -15.45 -5.83
N LYS A 237 22.18 -16.04 -6.51
CA LYS A 237 23.59 -15.68 -6.30
C LYS A 237 23.82 -14.18 -6.54
N GLY A 238 24.35 -13.50 -5.52
CA GLY A 238 24.66 -12.07 -5.58
C GLY A 238 23.44 -11.15 -5.45
N VAL A 239 22.24 -11.68 -5.24
CA VAL A 239 21.04 -10.91 -4.88
C VAL A 239 20.98 -10.78 -3.35
N THR A 240 20.72 -9.57 -2.86
CA THR A 240 20.59 -9.28 -1.42
C THR A 240 19.12 -9.04 -1.07
N ILE A 241 18.63 -9.78 -0.09
CA ILE A 241 17.24 -9.76 0.39
C ILE A 241 17.23 -9.29 1.86
N GLY A 242 16.44 -8.27 2.17
CA GLY A 242 16.10 -7.89 3.54
C GLY A 242 14.99 -8.77 4.12
N ILE A 243 15.15 -9.20 5.38
CA ILE A 243 14.15 -9.95 6.14
C ILE A 243 13.85 -9.17 7.42
N GLY A 244 12.75 -8.42 7.41
CA GLY A 244 12.25 -7.72 8.59
C GLY A 244 11.39 -8.66 9.43
N ASP A 245 11.85 -9.02 10.63
CA ASP A 245 11.22 -10.09 11.40
C ASP A 245 11.58 -10.10 12.91
N ASN A 246 11.06 -11.08 13.66
CA ASN A 246 11.07 -11.19 15.12
C ASN A 246 12.13 -12.16 15.69
N ALA A 247 13.18 -12.49 14.93
CA ALA A 247 14.18 -13.47 15.33
C ALA A 247 15.59 -13.07 14.89
N ASP A 248 16.56 -13.26 15.79
CA ASP A 248 17.95 -13.53 15.40
C ASP A 248 18.02 -14.92 14.76
N ILE A 249 18.28 -14.95 13.45
CA ILE A 249 18.37 -16.20 12.69
C ILE A 249 19.79 -16.79 12.68
N SER A 250 20.79 -16.08 13.20
CA SER A 250 22.21 -16.43 13.03
C SER A 250 22.65 -17.74 13.68
N THR A 251 21.85 -18.25 14.63
CA THR A 251 22.06 -19.56 15.25
C THR A 251 21.79 -20.76 14.33
N HIS A 252 21.15 -20.56 13.17
CA HIS A 252 20.79 -21.63 12.24
C HIS A 252 21.78 -21.73 11.07
N ILE A 253 22.41 -22.90 10.91
CA ILE A 253 23.54 -23.12 10.00
C ILE A 253 23.21 -22.89 8.52
N ASP A 254 21.95 -23.07 8.09
CA ASP A 254 21.51 -22.80 6.72
C ASP A 254 21.74 -21.33 6.26
N PHE A 255 22.00 -20.38 7.16
CA PHE A 255 22.33 -18.99 6.83
C PHE A 255 23.82 -18.65 6.90
N ALA A 256 24.67 -19.61 7.30
CA ALA A 256 26.11 -19.40 7.48
C ALA A 256 26.79 -18.86 6.21
N GLY A 257 27.70 -17.90 6.41
CA GLY A 257 28.48 -17.28 5.32
C GLY A 257 27.70 -16.35 4.38
N ARG A 258 26.40 -16.13 4.59
CA ARG A 258 25.54 -15.29 3.73
C ARG A 258 24.65 -14.31 4.51
N LEU A 259 24.86 -14.19 5.82
CA LEU A 259 24.00 -13.44 6.72
C LEU A 259 24.67 -12.17 7.25
N ILE A 260 24.05 -11.03 7.02
CA ILE A 260 24.30 -9.77 7.71
C ILE A 260 23.22 -9.66 8.80
N ASN A 261 23.56 -10.07 10.03
CA ASN A 261 22.63 -9.97 11.15
C ASN A 261 22.68 -8.56 11.78
N ARG A 262 21.49 -7.99 11.97
CA ARG A 262 21.21 -6.71 12.63
C ARG A 262 19.98 -6.80 13.55
N ASN A 263 19.40 -7.99 13.74
CA ASN A 263 18.28 -8.23 14.63
C ASN A 263 18.79 -8.44 16.06
N PRO A 264 18.46 -7.57 17.04
CA PRO A 264 18.91 -7.68 18.42
C PRO A 264 18.03 -8.59 19.28
N TRP A 265 16.99 -9.20 18.69
CA TRP A 265 16.10 -10.11 19.41
C TRP A 265 16.75 -11.47 19.66
N ARG A 266 16.13 -12.30 20.50
CA ARG A 266 16.53 -13.71 20.65
C ARG A 266 16.17 -14.53 19.40
N PRO A 267 16.77 -15.72 19.19
CA PRO A 267 16.25 -16.69 18.24
C PRO A 267 14.79 -17.04 18.52
N ALA A 268 13.99 -17.09 17.45
CA ALA A 268 12.57 -17.43 17.49
C ALA A 268 12.15 -18.08 16.17
N ASP A 269 11.16 -18.98 16.20
CA ASP A 269 10.87 -19.85 15.06
C ASP A 269 10.35 -19.09 13.84
N HIS A 270 9.46 -18.11 14.03
CA HIS A 270 8.84 -17.34 12.94
C HIS A 270 9.89 -16.71 12.01
N GLY A 271 10.72 -15.80 12.50
CA GLY A 271 11.73 -15.15 11.64
C GLY A 271 12.79 -16.08 11.09
N THR A 272 13.17 -17.13 11.84
CA THR A 272 14.05 -18.19 11.33
C THR A 272 13.43 -18.89 10.13
N HIS A 273 12.12 -19.14 10.17
CA HIS A 273 11.38 -19.90 9.16
C HIS A 273 10.99 -19.05 7.94
N VAL A 274 10.71 -17.76 8.15
CA VAL A 274 10.57 -16.75 7.09
C VAL A 274 11.87 -16.65 6.29
N ALA A 275 13.01 -16.48 6.96
CA ALA A 275 14.32 -16.42 6.31
C ALA A 275 14.68 -17.74 5.61
N GLY A 276 14.37 -18.88 6.23
CA GLY A 276 14.54 -20.21 5.67
C GLY A 276 13.81 -20.39 4.35
N THR A 277 12.55 -19.97 4.32
CA THR A 277 11.69 -20.01 3.14
C THR A 277 12.27 -19.20 1.98
N ALA A 278 12.74 -17.98 2.27
CA ALA A 278 13.32 -17.12 1.24
C ALA A 278 14.65 -17.69 0.70
N ALA A 279 15.58 -18.02 1.60
CA ALA A 279 16.98 -18.25 1.23
C ALA A 279 17.77 -19.17 2.17
N GLY A 280 17.14 -20.07 2.93
CA GLY A 280 17.85 -21.13 3.67
C GLY A 280 18.64 -22.03 2.70
N ALA A 281 19.89 -22.35 3.01
CA ALA A 281 20.75 -23.09 2.08
C ALA A 281 20.41 -24.59 1.94
N GLY A 282 19.67 -25.19 2.89
CA GLY A 282 19.51 -26.65 2.95
C GLY A 282 20.81 -27.37 3.32
N ILE A 283 21.63 -26.79 4.23
CA ILE A 283 22.91 -27.37 4.64
C ILE A 283 22.69 -28.61 5.50
N ILE A 284 21.68 -28.60 6.38
CA ILE A 284 21.28 -29.78 7.16
C ILE A 284 20.53 -30.78 6.27
N ASN A 285 19.60 -30.29 5.44
CA ASN A 285 18.86 -31.11 4.48
C ASN A 285 18.53 -30.31 3.21
N ILE A 286 19.15 -30.70 2.10
CA ILE A 286 18.99 -30.03 0.80
C ILE A 286 17.53 -30.05 0.27
N LYS A 287 16.69 -30.98 0.73
CA LYS A 287 15.25 -31.01 0.37
C LYS A 287 14.45 -29.85 0.96
N ASN A 288 15.00 -29.14 1.96
CA ASN A 288 14.35 -28.06 2.70
C ASN A 288 14.96 -26.69 2.37
N HIS A 289 15.69 -26.56 1.26
CA HIS A 289 16.29 -25.28 0.85
C HIS A 289 15.20 -24.24 0.53
N GLY A 290 15.46 -22.97 0.87
CA GLY A 290 14.61 -21.84 0.46
C GLY A 290 14.63 -21.62 -1.04
N MET A 291 13.79 -20.72 -1.58
CA MET A 291 13.69 -20.54 -3.03
C MET A 291 15.01 -20.04 -3.65
N ALA A 292 15.72 -19.15 -2.94
CA ALA A 292 16.98 -18.52 -3.35
C ALA A 292 18.16 -18.90 -2.40
N PRO A 293 18.62 -20.16 -2.38
CA PRO A 293 19.54 -20.68 -1.37
C PRO A 293 20.97 -20.11 -1.40
N ARG A 294 21.30 -19.23 -2.36
CA ARG A 294 22.56 -18.48 -2.46
C ARG A 294 22.40 -16.95 -2.47
N ALA A 295 21.20 -16.43 -2.15
CA ALA A 295 21.04 -15.00 -1.86
C ALA A 295 21.81 -14.60 -0.59
N THR A 296 22.17 -13.32 -0.48
CA THR A 296 22.63 -12.71 0.79
C THR A 296 21.41 -12.25 1.58
N LEU A 297 21.37 -12.51 2.87
CA LEU A 297 20.30 -12.06 3.77
C LEU A 297 20.78 -10.92 4.66
N ILE A 298 19.94 -9.89 4.80
CA ILE A 298 20.02 -8.90 5.87
C ILE A 298 18.85 -9.18 6.82
N ASN A 299 19.14 -9.58 8.06
CA ASN A 299 18.10 -9.89 9.06
C ASN A 299 18.00 -8.72 10.05
N GLN A 300 16.81 -8.15 10.17
CA GLN A 300 16.54 -6.91 10.90
C GLN A 300 15.23 -7.03 11.67
N PHE A 301 15.05 -6.24 12.73
CA PHE A 301 13.86 -6.30 13.59
C PHE A 301 12.62 -5.67 12.94
N PHE A 302 11.66 -6.50 12.53
CA PHE A 302 10.39 -6.10 11.91
C PHE A 302 10.52 -4.91 10.92
N SER A 303 9.77 -3.84 11.16
CA SER A 303 9.67 -2.59 10.40
C SER A 303 11.00 -1.85 10.20
N ASP A 304 12.04 -2.17 10.99
CA ASP A 304 13.35 -1.54 10.84
C ASP A 304 14.07 -1.97 9.55
N ILE A 305 13.63 -3.04 8.86
CA ILE A 305 14.18 -3.36 7.52
C ILE A 305 13.82 -2.28 6.50
N ILE A 306 12.62 -1.69 6.62
CA ILE A 306 12.08 -0.68 5.71
C ILE A 306 12.71 0.69 6.04
N THR A 307 12.87 1.02 7.32
CA THR A 307 13.48 2.31 7.71
C THR A 307 14.98 2.38 7.36
N ASN A 308 15.71 1.27 7.50
CA ASN A 308 17.14 1.21 7.16
C ASN A 308 17.41 0.87 5.67
N THR A 309 16.37 0.70 4.83
CA THR A 309 16.51 0.39 3.41
C THR A 309 17.54 1.25 2.65
N PRO A 310 17.60 2.60 2.79
CA PRO A 310 18.56 3.40 2.03
C PRO A 310 20.03 3.03 2.30
N ALA A 311 20.35 2.67 3.55
CA ALA A 311 21.66 2.17 3.92
C ALA A 311 21.90 0.77 3.33
N TYR A 312 20.93 -0.14 3.44
CA TYR A 312 21.05 -1.51 2.91
C TYR A 312 21.09 -1.60 1.37
N ILE A 313 20.49 -0.64 0.66
CA ILE A 313 20.69 -0.44 -0.78
C ILE A 313 22.15 -0.03 -1.06
N THR A 314 22.64 0.99 -0.33
CA THR A 314 23.97 1.58 -0.53
C THR A 314 25.11 0.61 -0.19
N ASP A 315 25.08 0.03 1.00
CA ASP A 315 26.17 -0.78 1.56
C ASP A 315 26.16 -2.22 1.05
N ASN A 316 24.98 -2.75 0.66
CA ASN A 316 24.79 -4.18 0.44
C ASN A 316 24.04 -4.53 -0.87
N ASN A 317 23.68 -3.54 -1.70
CA ASN A 317 22.90 -3.73 -2.95
C ASN A 317 21.61 -4.55 -2.71
N MET A 318 20.91 -4.25 -1.60
CA MET A 318 19.58 -4.80 -1.31
C MET A 318 18.61 -4.35 -2.40
N VAL A 319 17.80 -5.29 -2.90
CA VAL A 319 16.83 -5.04 -3.98
C VAL A 319 15.44 -5.59 -3.68
N LEU A 320 15.32 -6.43 -2.66
CA LEU A 320 14.08 -7.07 -2.24
C LEU A 320 14.00 -7.03 -0.72
N THR A 321 12.81 -6.83 -0.17
CA THR A 321 12.55 -7.10 1.25
C THR A 321 11.34 -8.01 1.40
N ASN A 322 11.45 -8.99 2.29
CA ASN A 322 10.29 -9.67 2.84
C ASN A 322 9.83 -9.00 4.14
N ASN A 323 8.53 -8.72 4.24
CA ASN A 323 7.90 -8.17 5.43
C ASN A 323 6.74 -9.07 5.87
N SER A 324 7.02 -9.95 6.85
CA SER A 324 6.13 -11.03 7.32
C SER A 324 5.35 -10.66 8.58
N TYR A 325 4.95 -9.40 8.70
CA TYR A 325 4.30 -8.83 9.88
C TYR A 325 3.32 -7.72 9.47
N TYR A 326 2.48 -7.29 10.40
CA TYR A 326 1.67 -6.08 10.29
C TYR A 326 1.86 -5.21 11.53
N SER A 327 1.69 -3.89 11.35
CA SER A 327 1.99 -2.85 12.35
C SER A 327 0.72 -2.04 12.73
N VAL A 328 -0.44 -2.67 12.63
CA VAL A 328 -1.79 -2.08 12.83
C VAL A 328 -2.64 -2.99 13.73
N GLU A 329 -3.89 -2.64 14.00
CA GLU A 329 -4.74 -3.49 14.84
C GLU A 329 -5.20 -4.81 14.16
N SER A 330 -5.52 -5.77 15.00
CA SER A 330 -6.10 -7.07 14.61
C SER A 330 -7.63 -6.98 14.50
N GLY A 331 -8.22 -7.57 13.48
CA GLY A 331 -9.66 -7.43 13.18
C GLY A 331 -10.03 -6.23 12.30
N CYS A 332 -11.29 -6.23 11.87
CA CYS A 332 -11.84 -5.41 10.80
C CYS A 332 -11.64 -3.88 10.85
N PRO A 333 -11.58 -3.18 12.01
CA PRO A 333 -11.36 -1.73 12.01
C PRO A 333 -10.02 -1.33 11.37
N GLY A 334 -8.98 -2.14 11.61
CA GLY A 334 -7.62 -1.96 11.10
C GLY A 334 -7.37 -2.59 9.72
N GLU A 335 -8.40 -2.86 8.94
CA GLU A 335 -8.28 -3.57 7.66
C GLU A 335 -8.55 -2.66 6.44
N GLY A 336 -7.64 -2.75 5.48
CA GLY A 336 -7.67 -2.11 4.17
C GLY A 336 -7.44 -0.61 4.11
N GLU A 337 -7.22 0.12 5.21
CA GLU A 337 -6.96 1.57 5.13
C GLU A 337 -5.58 1.86 4.52
N TYR A 338 -5.52 2.84 3.64
CA TYR A 338 -4.27 3.44 3.18
C TYR A 338 -3.89 4.55 4.18
N ASP A 339 -2.79 4.37 4.91
CA ASP A 339 -2.40 5.21 6.03
C ASP A 339 -0.96 5.75 5.90
N VAL A 340 -0.41 6.24 7.02
CA VAL A 340 0.94 6.79 7.14
C VAL A 340 2.05 5.80 6.75
N LEU A 341 1.89 4.51 7.05
CA LEU A 341 2.83 3.45 6.71
C LEU A 341 2.69 3.08 5.23
N SER A 342 1.46 3.07 4.71
CA SER A 342 1.20 2.90 3.28
C SER A 342 1.87 4.00 2.45
N ASN A 343 1.78 5.25 2.91
CA ASN A 343 2.42 6.37 2.22
C ASN A 343 3.94 6.37 2.37
N TYR A 344 4.49 5.99 3.53
CA TYR A 344 5.94 5.89 3.75
C TYR A 344 6.58 4.92 2.74
N ILE A 345 6.00 3.72 2.59
CA ILE A 345 6.59 2.67 1.74
C ILE A 345 6.39 2.95 0.24
N ASP A 346 5.27 3.56 -0.16
CA ASP A 346 5.08 4.04 -1.53
C ASP A 346 6.06 5.15 -1.92
N ASN A 347 6.38 6.07 -0.99
CA ASN A 347 7.37 7.11 -1.20
C ASN A 347 8.78 6.52 -1.34
N GLN A 348 9.16 5.56 -0.47
CA GLN A 348 10.44 4.87 -0.59
C GLN A 348 10.57 4.12 -1.93
N LEU A 349 9.50 3.51 -2.43
CA LEU A 349 9.53 2.84 -3.74
C LEU A 349 9.58 3.79 -4.94
N SER A 350 9.04 5.02 -4.82
CA SER A 350 9.14 6.03 -5.88
C SER A 350 10.55 6.65 -5.98
N GLU A 351 11.28 6.73 -4.86
CA GLU A 351 12.69 7.12 -4.80
C GLU A 351 13.59 5.96 -5.28
N TYR A 352 13.46 4.79 -4.67
CA TYR A 352 14.31 3.62 -4.91
C TYR A 352 13.71 2.67 -5.97
N THR A 353 13.48 3.16 -7.19
CA THR A 353 12.84 2.47 -8.34
C THR A 353 13.37 1.07 -8.75
N ARG A 354 14.41 0.54 -8.10
CA ARG A 354 15.00 -0.82 -8.31
C ARG A 354 14.84 -1.74 -7.08
N LEU A 355 14.06 -1.30 -6.11
CA LEU A 355 13.67 -2.02 -4.90
C LEU A 355 12.23 -2.54 -5.07
N LEU A 356 11.93 -3.71 -4.53
CA LEU A 356 10.55 -4.14 -4.30
C LEU A 356 10.36 -4.67 -2.87
N HIS A 357 9.42 -4.05 -2.15
CA HIS A 357 8.91 -4.60 -0.90
C HIS A 357 7.80 -5.61 -1.17
N VAL A 358 7.96 -6.81 -0.61
CA VAL A 358 6.95 -7.88 -0.61
C VAL A 358 6.36 -7.96 0.80
N VAL A 359 5.02 -7.98 0.92
CA VAL A 359 4.31 -7.85 2.21
C VAL A 359 3.24 -8.92 2.38
N ALA A 360 3.08 -9.48 3.58
CA ALA A 360 2.11 -10.53 3.88
C ALA A 360 0.69 -9.97 4.09
N ALA A 361 -0.30 -10.43 3.32
CA ALA A 361 -1.65 -9.83 3.28
C ALA A 361 -2.39 -9.78 4.64
N GLY A 362 -2.06 -10.71 5.56
CA GLY A 362 -2.76 -10.92 6.83
C GLY A 362 -3.30 -12.35 6.97
N ASN A 363 -3.77 -12.70 8.17
CA ASN A 363 -4.33 -14.02 8.50
C ASN A 363 -5.80 -13.92 8.99
N ASP A 364 -6.46 -12.82 8.63
CA ASP A 364 -7.75 -12.43 9.16
C ASP A 364 -8.91 -12.88 8.26
N GLY A 365 -8.65 -13.74 7.26
CA GLY A 365 -9.61 -14.26 6.28
C GLY A 365 -10.75 -15.13 6.84
N ALA A 366 -10.80 -15.37 8.15
CA ALA A 366 -11.95 -15.95 8.84
C ALA A 366 -12.92 -14.88 9.42
N ASN A 367 -12.52 -13.61 9.45
CA ASN A 367 -13.33 -12.49 9.93
C ASN A 367 -14.49 -12.18 8.96
N THR A 368 -15.50 -11.47 9.45
CA THR A 368 -16.58 -10.91 8.62
C THR A 368 -16.64 -9.41 8.84
N CYS A 369 -16.13 -8.64 7.87
CA CYS A 369 -15.93 -7.22 8.01
C CYS A 369 -17.03 -6.43 7.30
N SER A 370 -18.04 -6.02 8.06
CA SER A 370 -19.19 -5.26 7.55
C SER A 370 -18.73 -4.00 6.78
N PRO A 371 -19.29 -3.70 5.59
CA PRO A 371 -20.48 -4.31 4.97
C PRO A 371 -20.19 -5.52 4.06
N TYR A 372 -18.97 -6.03 4.02
CA TYR A 372 -18.57 -7.09 3.09
C TYR A 372 -19.03 -8.49 3.54
N PRO A 373 -19.19 -9.45 2.61
CA PRO A 373 -19.38 -10.85 2.95
C PRO A 373 -18.21 -11.42 3.77
N GLY A 374 -18.46 -12.50 4.52
CA GLY A 374 -17.42 -13.18 5.29
C GLY A 374 -16.16 -13.51 4.46
N SER A 375 -15.00 -13.40 5.10
CA SER A 375 -13.65 -13.46 4.52
C SER A 375 -13.17 -12.26 3.69
N TYR A 376 -14.05 -11.38 3.18
CA TYR A 376 -13.66 -10.25 2.33
C TYR A 376 -13.34 -8.97 3.13
N ALA A 377 -12.57 -8.07 2.51
CA ALA A 377 -12.03 -6.84 3.09
C ALA A 377 -11.20 -7.05 4.38
N THR A 378 -10.42 -8.12 4.40
CA THR A 378 -9.61 -8.57 5.56
C THR A 378 -8.10 -8.34 5.39
N VAL A 379 -7.66 -7.72 4.30
CA VAL A 379 -6.25 -7.31 4.09
C VAL A 379 -5.88 -6.23 5.10
N LYS A 380 -4.70 -6.31 5.73
CA LYS A 380 -4.28 -5.31 6.71
C LYS A 380 -4.10 -3.91 6.11
N SER A 381 -4.25 -2.89 6.95
CA SER A 381 -3.86 -1.51 6.64
C SER A 381 -2.32 -1.36 6.62
N GLY A 382 -1.82 -0.16 6.38
CA GLY A 382 -0.38 0.14 6.39
C GLY A 382 0.37 -0.47 5.22
N TRP A 383 1.41 -1.25 5.51
CA TRP A 383 2.30 -1.83 4.49
C TRP A 383 1.52 -2.64 3.45
N GLN A 384 0.52 -3.40 3.89
CA GLN A 384 -0.28 -4.32 3.08
C GLN A 384 -1.22 -3.62 2.07
N SER A 385 -1.67 -2.41 2.38
CA SER A 385 -2.60 -1.61 1.58
C SER A 385 -1.91 -0.56 0.69
N ALA A 386 -0.58 -0.43 0.77
CA ALA A 386 0.22 0.43 -0.08
C ALA A 386 0.04 0.13 -1.59
N LYS A 387 0.32 1.09 -2.47
CA LYS A 387 0.04 1.01 -3.91
C LYS A 387 1.15 0.32 -4.70
N ASN A 388 2.40 0.50 -4.28
CA ASN A 388 3.59 0.13 -5.07
C ASN A 388 4.24 -1.19 -4.59
N VAL A 389 3.82 -1.70 -3.43
CA VAL A 389 4.27 -2.98 -2.85
C VAL A 389 3.61 -4.18 -3.51
N LEU A 390 4.25 -5.34 -3.43
CA LEU A 390 3.64 -6.63 -3.79
C LEU A 390 3.03 -7.31 -2.55
N THR A 391 1.70 -7.28 -2.41
CA THR A 391 1.00 -7.92 -1.29
C THR A 391 0.65 -9.36 -1.65
N VAL A 392 0.96 -10.31 -0.77
CA VAL A 392 0.88 -11.76 -1.04
C VAL A 392 -0.11 -12.46 -0.10
N GLY A 393 -1.09 -13.14 -0.68
CA GLY A 393 -2.02 -14.05 0.03
C GLY A 393 -1.61 -15.52 0.00
N ALA A 394 -2.39 -16.36 0.68
CA ALA A 394 -2.08 -17.77 0.92
C ALA A 394 -3.07 -18.73 0.24
N ILE A 395 -2.54 -19.76 -0.42
CA ILE A 395 -3.29 -20.97 -0.82
C ILE A 395 -2.93 -22.19 0.02
N ASN A 396 -3.83 -23.15 0.14
CA ASN A 396 -3.45 -24.50 0.49
C ASN A 396 -2.71 -25.13 -0.71
N THR A 397 -1.55 -25.75 -0.47
CA THR A 397 -0.73 -26.36 -1.53
C THR A 397 -1.18 -27.76 -1.92
N GLU A 398 -2.11 -28.36 -1.18
CA GLU A 398 -2.65 -29.71 -1.46
C GLU A 398 -3.79 -29.66 -2.48
N ASP A 399 -4.68 -28.66 -2.37
CA ASP A 399 -5.89 -28.50 -3.19
C ASP A 399 -5.92 -27.19 -4.02
N TYR A 400 -4.92 -26.32 -3.86
CA TYR A 400 -4.79 -25.00 -4.50
C TYR A 400 -5.91 -23.99 -4.18
N SER A 401 -6.75 -24.25 -3.17
CA SER A 401 -7.77 -23.33 -2.68
C SER A 401 -7.16 -22.16 -1.89
N ILE A 402 -7.83 -21.01 -1.84
CA ILE A 402 -7.42 -19.91 -0.96
C ILE A 402 -7.54 -20.36 0.50
N ALA A 403 -6.43 -20.37 1.24
CA ALA A 403 -6.40 -20.82 2.62
C ALA A 403 -7.43 -20.07 3.47
N SER A 404 -8.09 -20.74 4.41
CA SER A 404 -9.21 -20.16 5.18
C SER A 404 -8.84 -18.83 5.83
N PHE A 405 -7.73 -18.79 6.57
CA PHE A 405 -7.19 -17.58 7.20
C PHE A 405 -6.66 -16.52 6.22
N SER A 406 -6.41 -16.82 4.93
CA SER A 406 -5.77 -15.83 4.05
C SER A 406 -6.62 -14.57 3.98
N SER A 407 -6.06 -13.42 4.33
CA SER A 407 -6.73 -12.15 4.10
C SER A 407 -7.04 -11.95 2.60
N ARG A 408 -8.23 -11.41 2.30
CA ARG A 408 -8.77 -11.19 0.95
C ARG A 408 -9.29 -9.75 0.85
N GLY A 409 -9.12 -9.13 -0.31
CA GLY A 409 -9.56 -7.75 -0.55
C GLY A 409 -11.09 -7.58 -0.69
N PRO A 410 -11.55 -6.44 -1.22
CA PRO A 410 -10.75 -5.28 -1.62
C PRO A 410 -10.12 -4.59 -0.38
N VAL A 411 -9.20 -3.66 -0.60
CA VAL A 411 -8.86 -2.67 0.45
C VAL A 411 -9.93 -1.57 0.53
N LYS A 412 -9.89 -0.74 1.57
CA LYS A 412 -10.95 0.20 1.99
C LYS A 412 -11.26 1.29 0.95
N ASP A 413 -10.31 1.57 0.04
CA ASP A 413 -10.47 2.48 -1.10
C ASP A 413 -10.91 1.79 -2.42
N GLY A 414 -11.19 0.48 -2.37
CA GLY A 414 -11.66 -0.32 -3.49
C GLY A 414 -10.58 -1.00 -4.35
N ARG A 415 -9.28 -0.78 -4.09
CA ARG A 415 -8.21 -1.46 -4.85
C ARG A 415 -8.17 -2.97 -4.61
N ILE A 416 -7.66 -3.69 -5.60
CA ILE A 416 -7.40 -5.14 -5.52
C ILE A 416 -6.15 -5.37 -4.67
N LYS A 417 -6.30 -6.19 -3.62
CA LYS A 417 -5.22 -6.78 -2.81
C LYS A 417 -5.71 -8.15 -2.30
N PRO A 418 -4.81 -9.10 -2.00
CA PRO A 418 -3.42 -9.16 -2.48
C PRO A 418 -3.36 -9.22 -4.02
N GLU A 419 -2.28 -8.76 -4.63
CA GLU A 419 -2.07 -8.88 -6.08
C GLU A 419 -1.97 -10.34 -6.53
N ILE A 420 -1.27 -11.15 -5.73
CA ILE A 420 -0.99 -12.56 -6.02
C ILE A 420 -1.16 -13.42 -4.77
N THR A 421 -1.23 -14.73 -4.97
CA THR A 421 -1.11 -15.70 -3.89
C THR A 421 0.08 -16.61 -4.13
N ALA A 422 0.64 -17.11 -3.04
CA ALA A 422 1.58 -18.22 -3.01
C ALA A 422 1.06 -19.23 -1.99
N GLY A 423 1.68 -20.40 -1.88
CA GLY A 423 1.30 -21.34 -0.84
C GLY A 423 1.42 -20.69 0.54
N GLY A 424 0.56 -21.11 1.46
CA GLY A 424 0.53 -20.64 2.85
C GLY A 424 0.13 -21.73 3.83
N TRP A 425 0.23 -23.01 3.46
CA TRP A 425 -0.21 -24.17 4.25
C TRP A 425 0.76 -25.37 4.09
N ALA A 426 1.55 -25.75 5.11
CA ALA A 426 2.63 -26.79 5.17
C ALA A 426 4.16 -26.45 4.94
N ILE A 427 4.63 -25.21 5.19
CA ILE A 427 6.03 -24.81 5.56
C ILE A 427 6.81 -25.81 6.41
N ASN A 428 7.39 -26.84 5.80
CA ASN A 428 8.66 -27.36 6.29
C ASN A 428 9.81 -26.39 5.92
N SER A 429 10.21 -25.53 6.86
CA SER A 429 11.38 -24.66 6.77
C SER A 429 12.07 -24.53 8.13
N THR A 430 13.18 -23.80 8.18
CA THR A 430 14.12 -23.77 9.32
C THR A 430 13.50 -23.17 10.57
N THR A 431 13.52 -23.90 11.68
CA THR A 431 13.11 -23.43 13.02
C THR A 431 14.34 -23.20 13.90
N THR A 432 14.16 -22.76 15.14
CA THR A 432 15.25 -22.68 16.11
C THR A 432 15.93 -24.05 16.35
N ASN A 433 17.12 -24.03 16.94
CA ASN A 433 17.90 -25.22 17.31
C ASN A 433 18.37 -26.11 16.14
N ASN A 434 18.64 -25.54 14.96
CA ASN A 434 19.12 -26.28 13.78
C ASN A 434 18.16 -27.41 13.34
N ALA A 435 16.87 -27.09 13.27
CA ALA A 435 15.80 -28.01 12.91
C ALA A 435 14.92 -27.43 11.77
N TYR A 436 14.00 -28.26 11.25
CA TYR A 436 12.93 -27.83 10.35
C TYR A 436 11.58 -28.22 10.97
N GLY A 437 10.54 -27.39 10.82
CA GLY A 437 9.26 -27.58 11.54
C GLY A 437 8.08 -26.81 10.96
N LEU A 438 6.90 -26.97 11.59
CA LEU A 438 5.57 -26.62 11.06
C LEU A 438 4.86 -25.47 11.84
N ASN A 439 3.93 -24.72 11.22
CA ASN A 439 3.21 -23.54 11.79
C ASN A 439 1.91 -23.18 10.97
N TRP A 440 1.40 -21.92 10.85
CA TRP A 440 0.36 -21.50 9.83
C TRP A 440 0.34 -19.97 9.43
N GLY A 441 0.22 -19.60 8.13
CA GLY A 441 -0.06 -18.19 7.67
C GLY A 441 0.51 -17.64 6.32
N THR A 442 0.00 -16.47 5.88
CA THR A 442 0.44 -15.73 4.66
C THR A 442 1.89 -15.27 4.70
N SER A 443 2.44 -15.08 5.90
CA SER A 443 3.82 -14.66 6.13
C SER A 443 4.90 -15.68 5.74
N MET A 444 4.57 -16.88 5.22
CA MET A 444 5.54 -17.64 4.40
C MET A 444 5.17 -17.83 2.92
N SER A 445 3.99 -17.35 2.50
CA SER A 445 3.68 -17.02 1.10
C SER A 445 4.60 -15.90 0.59
N THR A 446 4.77 -14.86 1.41
CA THR A 446 5.58 -13.67 1.13
C THR A 446 7.08 -13.95 0.92
N PRO A 447 7.82 -14.67 1.78
CA PRO A 447 9.24 -14.93 1.58
C PRO A 447 9.51 -15.89 0.43
N ALA A 448 8.56 -16.76 0.06
CA ALA A 448 8.70 -17.59 -1.13
C ALA A 448 8.57 -16.77 -2.41
N VAL A 449 7.59 -15.86 -2.48
CA VAL A 449 7.52 -14.86 -3.55
C VAL A 449 8.80 -14.02 -3.58
N THR A 450 9.30 -13.57 -2.42
CA THR A 450 10.55 -12.80 -2.32
C THR A 450 11.76 -13.58 -2.84
N GLY A 451 11.88 -14.86 -2.50
CA GLY A 451 12.96 -15.72 -3.00
C GLY A 451 12.81 -16.07 -4.49
N ALA A 452 11.60 -16.29 -4.98
CA ALA A 452 11.34 -16.48 -6.41
C ALA A 452 11.68 -15.22 -7.22
N LEU A 453 11.31 -14.04 -6.71
CA LEU A 453 11.74 -12.74 -7.25
C LEU A 453 13.27 -12.61 -7.24
N ALA A 454 13.97 -13.09 -6.21
CA ALA A 454 15.43 -13.08 -6.22
C ALA A 454 16.03 -13.93 -7.36
N LEU A 455 15.39 -15.04 -7.76
CA LEU A 455 15.78 -15.78 -8.96
C LEU A 455 15.49 -14.98 -10.25
N MET A 456 14.40 -14.22 -10.28
CA MET A 456 14.09 -13.31 -11.40
C MET A 456 15.09 -12.15 -11.50
N TYR A 457 15.51 -11.56 -10.38
CA TYR A 457 16.56 -10.54 -10.33
C TYR A 457 17.91 -11.10 -10.78
N GLU A 458 18.29 -12.30 -10.33
CA GLU A 458 19.49 -13.00 -10.84
C GLU A 458 19.39 -13.20 -12.36
N ARG A 459 18.26 -13.72 -12.85
CA ARG A 459 18.08 -13.98 -14.28
C ARG A 459 18.06 -12.71 -15.13
N PHE A 460 17.47 -11.62 -14.63
CA PHE A 460 17.46 -10.33 -15.29
C PHE A 460 18.88 -9.75 -15.38
N ARG A 461 19.64 -9.80 -14.29
CA ARG A 461 21.07 -9.38 -14.26
C ARG A 461 21.92 -10.17 -15.25
N GLN A 462 21.71 -11.49 -15.36
CA GLN A 462 22.41 -12.35 -16.32
C GLN A 462 22.23 -11.94 -17.79
N ILE A 463 21.09 -11.33 -18.15
CA ILE A 463 20.76 -10.97 -19.55
C ILE A 463 20.77 -9.46 -19.84
N HIS A 464 20.89 -8.61 -18.81
CA HIS A 464 20.97 -7.16 -18.92
C HIS A 464 22.27 -6.59 -18.30
N GLY A 465 23.40 -7.27 -18.48
CA GLY A 465 24.72 -6.74 -18.12
C GLY A 465 24.93 -6.43 -16.64
N GLY A 466 24.25 -7.15 -15.74
CA GLY A 466 24.31 -6.93 -14.29
C GLY A 466 23.32 -5.89 -13.75
N ALA A 467 22.51 -5.23 -14.58
CA ALA A 467 21.51 -4.27 -14.13
C ALA A 467 20.38 -4.94 -13.30
N ASN A 468 19.86 -4.21 -12.31
CA ASN A 468 18.59 -4.55 -11.65
C ASN A 468 17.40 -4.16 -12.53
N PRO A 469 16.31 -4.94 -12.56
CA PRO A 469 15.03 -4.50 -13.13
C PRO A 469 14.42 -3.34 -12.33
N PRO A 470 13.43 -2.62 -12.88
CA PRO A 470 12.53 -1.79 -12.09
C PRO A 470 11.77 -2.66 -11.07
N GLY A 471 11.58 -2.14 -9.85
CA GLY A 471 10.90 -2.86 -8.77
C GLY A 471 9.41 -2.55 -8.64
N SER A 472 9.00 -1.32 -8.92
CA SER A 472 7.61 -0.86 -8.98
C SER A 472 7.42 0.16 -10.13
N LEU A 473 6.19 0.63 -10.34
CA LEU A 473 5.80 1.67 -11.31
C LEU A 473 5.38 2.97 -10.60
#